data_AF-A0A2I0F3J3-F1
#
_entry.id   AF-A0A2I0F3J3-F1
#
_cell.length_a   1.000
_cell.length_b   1.000
_cell.length_c   1.000
_cell.angle_alpha   90.00
_cell.angle_beta   90.00
_cell.angle_gamma   90.00
#
_symmetry.space_group_name_H-M   'P 1'
#
loop_
_entity.id
_entity.type
_entity.pdbx_description
1 polymer ?
#
loop_
_entity_poly.entity_id
_entity_poly.type
_entity_poly.pdbx_seq_one_letter_code
_entity_poly.pdbx_strand_id
1 'polypeptide(L)'
;MDFTVSKIKIWSKSNTGSKRNSGFTLIELVITIIVLGVLSATAVPRFIDLKDDAKKETVENFHGTLRSTVRLLHMKSQIDNILGDDATIATDYGDYQFSRGYPKTRSEATTPTAYFIETFLELGVPVDVIQNNTTRTATYAEITVYEDNIYSRIGYGTGDLLNDTCYAEYQHTIETQVFSLKTDGC
;
A
#
# COMPACT_ATOMS: atom_id res chain seq x y z
N MET A 1 -0.92 -72.26 -35.51
CA MET A 1 0.35 -72.07 -34.77
C MET A 1 0.09 -70.95 -33.79
N ASP A 2 -0.07 -71.35 -32.54
CA ASP A 2 -0.44 -70.53 -31.41
C ASP A 2 0.85 -69.95 -30.80
N PHE A 3 0.94 -68.62 -30.67
CA PHE A 3 2.00 -67.96 -29.92
C PHE A 3 1.38 -66.86 -29.06
N THR A 4 0.83 -67.33 -27.94
CA THR A 4 0.42 -66.53 -26.80
C THR A 4 1.54 -65.62 -26.31
N VAL A 5 1.18 -64.38 -25.99
CA VAL A 5 2.03 -63.37 -25.35
C VAL A 5 2.62 -63.91 -24.05
N SER A 6 3.95 -63.89 -23.97
CA SER A 6 4.74 -64.10 -22.76
C SER A 6 4.35 -63.06 -21.70
N LYS A 7 3.73 -63.52 -20.61
CA LYS A 7 3.47 -62.69 -19.42
C LYS A 7 4.77 -62.49 -18.67
N ILE A 8 5.35 -61.29 -18.75
CA ILE A 8 6.39 -60.83 -17.83
C ILE A 8 5.76 -60.69 -16.44
N LYS A 9 6.12 -61.58 -15.51
CA LYS A 9 5.68 -61.56 -14.12
C LYS A 9 6.60 -60.63 -13.32
N ILE A 10 6.28 -59.35 -13.25
CA ILE A 10 6.94 -58.39 -12.37
C ILE A 10 6.54 -58.71 -10.93
N TRP A 11 7.47 -59.23 -10.12
CA TRP A 11 7.27 -59.38 -8.68
C TRP A 11 7.44 -58.01 -8.00
N SER A 12 6.32 -57.41 -7.60
CA SER A 12 6.30 -56.24 -6.70
C SER A 12 6.56 -56.71 -5.27
N LYS A 13 7.79 -56.55 -4.78
CA LYS A 13 8.12 -56.71 -3.35
C LYS A 13 7.56 -55.48 -2.61
N SER A 14 6.41 -55.64 -1.96
CA SER A 14 5.91 -54.66 -1.00
C SER A 14 6.82 -54.66 0.23
N ASN A 15 7.60 -53.60 0.41
CA ASN A 15 8.30 -53.35 1.67
C ASN A 15 7.31 -52.72 2.65
N THR A 16 6.47 -53.53 3.29
CA THR A 16 5.62 -53.07 4.41
C THR A 16 6.50 -52.90 5.66
N GLY A 17 7.35 -51.88 5.64
CA GLY A 17 7.87 -51.32 6.87
C GLY A 17 6.69 -50.75 7.65
N SER A 18 6.23 -51.48 8.67
CA SER A 18 5.28 -50.98 9.66
C SER A 18 5.83 -49.67 10.22
N LYS A 19 5.35 -48.53 9.73
CA LYS A 19 5.61 -47.23 10.35
C LYS A 19 5.01 -47.31 11.75
N ARG A 20 5.87 -47.35 12.77
CA ARG A 20 5.43 -47.21 14.15
C ARG A 20 4.84 -45.82 14.27
N ASN A 21 3.52 -45.73 14.47
CA ASN A 21 2.88 -44.47 14.84
C ASN A 21 3.38 -44.12 16.25
N SER A 22 4.41 -43.28 16.35
CA SER A 22 4.78 -42.69 17.64
C SER A 22 3.72 -41.64 17.97
N GLY A 23 2.80 -41.98 18.88
CA GLY A 23 1.88 -41.00 19.44
C GLY A 23 2.63 -39.95 20.26
N PHE A 24 2.13 -38.71 20.23
CA PHE A 24 2.58 -37.64 21.12
C PHE A 24 2.28 -38.04 22.58
N THR A 25 3.21 -37.78 23.50
CA THR A 25 2.95 -38.06 24.92
C THR A 25 2.05 -36.97 25.51
N LEU A 26 1.21 -37.31 26.50
CA LEU A 26 0.35 -36.33 27.18
C LEU A 26 1.18 -35.18 27.78
N ILE A 27 2.36 -35.49 28.33
CA ILE A 27 3.23 -34.49 28.92
C ILE A 27 3.83 -33.53 27.89
N GLU A 28 4.16 -34.03 26.69
CA GLU A 28 4.69 -33.21 25.60
C GLU A 28 3.64 -32.22 25.10
N LEU A 29 2.36 -32.63 25.03
CA LEU A 29 1.27 -31.71 24.73
C LEU A 29 1.11 -30.63 25.83
N VAL A 30 1.12 -31.03 27.10
CA VAL A 30 0.94 -30.13 28.24
C VAL A 30 2.08 -29.10 28.33
N ILE A 31 3.33 -29.54 28.20
CA ILE A 31 4.48 -28.63 28.24
C ILE A 31 4.44 -27.68 27.03
N THR A 32 4.06 -28.16 25.85
CA THR A 32 4.00 -27.31 24.64
C THR A 32 3.02 -26.16 24.82
N ILE A 33 1.80 -26.42 25.33
CA ILE A 33 0.82 -25.34 25.54
C ILE A 33 1.26 -24.36 26.64
N ILE A 34 1.99 -24.83 27.66
CA ILE A 34 2.55 -23.96 28.71
C ILE A 34 3.62 -23.05 28.11
N VAL A 35 4.55 -23.60 27.35
CA VAL A 35 5.63 -22.84 26.70
C VAL A 35 5.04 -21.84 25.70
N LEU A 36 4.09 -22.26 24.85
CA LEU A 36 3.39 -21.36 23.93
C LEU A 36 2.58 -20.29 24.69
N GLY A 37 2.01 -20.62 25.84
CA GLY A 37 1.31 -19.66 26.70
C GLY A 37 2.20 -18.53 27.19
N VAL A 38 3.39 -18.84 27.70
CA VAL A 38 4.35 -17.83 28.19
C VAL A 38 4.94 -17.01 27.05
N LEU A 39 5.31 -17.66 25.94
CA LEU A 39 5.81 -16.96 24.75
C LEU A 39 4.75 -16.01 24.17
N SER A 40 3.49 -16.45 24.09
CA SER A 40 2.39 -15.62 23.61
C SER A 40 2.12 -14.41 24.51
N ALA A 41 2.20 -14.57 25.83
CA ALA A 41 1.94 -13.48 26.77
C ALA A 41 2.94 -12.32 26.63
N THR A 42 4.17 -12.60 26.20
CA THR A 42 5.22 -11.58 26.02
C THR A 42 5.34 -11.07 24.58
N ALA A 43 5.02 -11.91 23.59
CA ALA A 43 5.13 -11.54 22.18
C ALA A 43 3.99 -10.62 21.70
N VAL A 44 2.77 -10.80 22.22
CA VAL A 44 1.59 -10.06 21.73
C VAL A 44 1.68 -8.54 21.97
N PRO A 45 2.01 -8.03 23.17
CA PRO A 45 2.08 -6.59 23.39
C PRO A 45 3.10 -5.91 22.47
N ARG A 46 4.30 -6.49 22.38
CA ARG A 46 5.38 -5.97 21.53
C ARG A 46 5.02 -6.00 20.04
N PHE A 47 4.25 -7.00 19.60
CA PHE A 47 3.82 -7.08 18.20
C PHE A 47 2.83 -5.98 17.83
N ILE A 48 2.04 -5.47 18.78
CA ILE A 48 1.14 -4.33 18.56
C ILE A 48 1.96 -3.05 18.43
N ASP A 49 2.86 -2.78 19.37
CA ASP A 49 3.72 -1.58 19.33
C ASP A 49 4.52 -1.50 18.02
N LEU A 50 5.10 -2.62 17.58
CA LEU A 50 5.85 -2.69 16.32
C LEU A 50 4.99 -2.42 15.08
N LYS A 51 3.70 -2.73 15.11
CA LYS A 51 2.79 -2.43 14.01
C LYS A 51 2.52 -0.93 13.92
N ASP A 52 2.27 -0.30 15.06
CA ASP A 52 1.94 1.13 15.11
C ASP A 52 3.17 1.98 14.73
N ASP A 53 4.36 1.59 15.22
CA ASP A 53 5.64 2.15 14.77
C ASP A 53 5.84 1.97 13.25
N ALA A 54 5.55 0.78 12.70
CA ALA A 54 5.67 0.53 11.27
C ALA A 54 4.71 1.38 10.43
N LYS A 55 3.48 1.61 10.91
CA LYS A 55 2.53 2.51 10.26
C LYS A 55 3.05 3.94 10.24
N LYS A 56 3.54 4.43 11.39
CA LYS A 56 4.12 5.76 11.51
C LYS A 56 5.28 5.97 10.55
N GLU A 57 6.24 5.05 10.50
CA GLU A 57 7.38 5.10 9.58
C GLU A 57 6.94 5.07 8.11
N THR A 58 5.89 4.32 7.78
CA THR A 58 5.34 4.27 6.42
C THR A 58 4.78 5.63 6.00
N VAL A 59 4.06 6.32 6.90
CA VAL A 59 3.51 7.64 6.59
C VAL A 59 4.59 8.73 6.53
N GLU A 60 5.61 8.65 7.40
CA GLU A 60 6.81 9.51 7.29
C GLU A 60 7.52 9.32 5.95
N ASN A 61 7.63 8.07 5.47
CA ASN A 61 8.18 7.78 4.15
C ASN A 61 7.32 8.38 3.02
N PHE A 62 5.99 8.29 3.11
CA PHE A 62 5.12 8.96 2.14
C PHE A 62 5.30 10.47 2.14
N HIS A 63 5.39 11.10 3.31
CA HIS A 63 5.66 12.54 3.43
C HIS A 63 6.97 12.96 2.75
N GLY A 64 8.05 12.19 2.98
CA GLY A 64 9.33 12.41 2.31
C GLY A 64 9.24 12.23 0.79
N THR A 65 8.54 11.19 0.35
CA THR A 65 8.33 10.86 -1.07
C THR A 65 7.53 11.95 -1.79
N LEU A 66 6.45 12.45 -1.17
CA LEU A 66 5.64 13.54 -1.71
C LEU A 66 6.48 14.80 -1.91
N ARG A 67 7.27 15.19 -0.89
CA ARG A 67 8.17 16.36 -0.98
C ARG A 67 9.19 16.23 -2.10
N SER A 68 9.80 15.05 -2.22
CA SER A 68 10.78 14.77 -3.28
C SER A 68 10.13 14.85 -4.66
N THR A 69 8.98 14.19 -4.83
CA THR A 69 8.22 14.14 -6.09
C THR A 69 7.82 15.54 -6.54
N VAL A 70 7.18 16.32 -5.66
CA VAL A 70 6.77 17.70 -5.98
C VAL A 70 7.97 18.56 -6.37
N ARG A 71 9.11 18.42 -5.70
CA ARG A 71 10.34 19.13 -6.05
C ARG A 71 10.87 18.74 -7.44
N LEU A 72 10.90 17.45 -7.77
CA LEU A 72 11.33 16.97 -9.08
C LEU A 72 10.42 17.48 -10.20
N LEU A 73 9.11 17.42 -9.98
CA LEU A 73 8.11 17.94 -10.92
C LEU A 73 8.23 19.46 -11.09
N HIS A 74 8.57 20.20 -10.03
CA HIS A 74 8.85 21.63 -10.11
C HIS A 74 10.12 21.96 -10.89
N MET A 75 11.18 21.15 -10.74
CA MET A 75 12.38 21.32 -11.54
C MET A 75 12.11 21.03 -13.02
N LYS A 76 11.34 19.97 -13.31
CA LYS A 76 10.94 19.63 -14.68
C LYS A 76 10.15 20.77 -15.33
N SER A 77 9.15 21.32 -14.64
CA SER A 77 8.33 22.40 -15.17
C SER A 77 9.13 23.70 -15.39
N GLN A 78 10.15 23.99 -14.58
CA GLN A 78 11.08 25.09 -14.84
C GLN A 78 11.91 24.88 -16.11
N ILE A 79 12.41 23.66 -16.34
CA ILE A 79 13.18 23.31 -17.54
C ILE A 79 12.30 23.45 -18.80
N ASP A 80 11.06 22.99 -18.72
CA ASP A 80 10.11 23.05 -19.83
C ASP A 80 9.52 24.47 -20.03
N ASN A 81 9.88 25.44 -19.16
CA ASN A 81 9.36 26.81 -19.11
C ASN A 81 7.83 26.87 -18.93
N ILE A 82 7.31 26.00 -18.06
CA ILE A 82 5.89 25.81 -17.78
C ILE A 82 5.59 26.35 -16.38
N LEU A 83 5.57 27.69 -16.27
CA LEU A 83 5.37 28.43 -15.01
C LEU A 83 4.06 29.23 -14.96
N GLY A 84 3.14 28.97 -15.89
CA GLY A 84 1.80 29.58 -15.86
C GLY A 84 0.93 29.03 -14.72
N ASP A 85 -0.16 29.73 -14.40
CA ASP A 85 -1.06 29.37 -13.29
C ASP A 85 -1.93 28.12 -13.59
N ASP A 86 -2.15 27.79 -14.86
CA ASP A 86 -3.01 26.69 -15.34
C ASP A 86 -2.36 25.93 -16.51
N ALA A 87 -1.12 25.50 -16.36
CA ALA A 87 -0.45 24.75 -17.41
C ALA A 87 -0.75 23.25 -17.34
N THR A 88 -0.98 22.62 -18.48
CA THR A 88 -1.14 21.15 -18.56
C THR A 88 0.12 20.56 -19.16
N ILE A 89 0.69 19.56 -18.48
CA ILE A 89 1.89 18.85 -18.91
C ILE A 89 1.51 17.39 -19.16
N ALA A 90 1.79 16.89 -20.36
CA ALA A 90 1.74 15.47 -20.63
C ALA A 90 2.88 14.77 -19.87
N THR A 91 2.54 13.85 -18.99
CA THR A 91 3.50 12.98 -18.31
C THR A 91 3.36 11.55 -18.83
N ASP A 92 4.33 10.70 -18.55
CA ASP A 92 4.26 9.27 -18.89
C ASP A 92 3.07 8.55 -18.20
N TYR A 93 2.49 9.21 -17.20
CA TYR A 93 1.38 8.74 -16.38
C TYR A 93 0.06 9.46 -16.68
N GLY A 94 0.02 10.34 -17.70
CA GLY A 94 -1.16 11.10 -18.12
C GLY A 94 -0.95 12.62 -18.08
N ASP A 95 -1.92 13.35 -18.63
CA ASP A 95 -1.91 14.81 -18.60
C ASP A 95 -2.20 15.29 -17.18
N TYR A 96 -1.29 16.10 -16.64
CA TYR A 96 -1.39 16.62 -15.28
C TYR A 96 -1.30 18.13 -15.26
N GLN A 97 -2.02 18.77 -14.34
CA GLN A 97 -2.04 20.22 -14.26
C GLN A 97 -0.99 20.77 -13.28
N PHE A 98 -0.45 21.90 -13.67
CA PHE A 98 0.59 22.62 -12.97
C PHE A 98 0.19 24.08 -12.79
N SER A 99 0.53 24.63 -11.63
CA SER A 99 0.42 26.05 -11.33
C SER A 99 1.78 26.56 -10.88
N ARG A 100 2.37 27.50 -11.61
CA ARG A 100 3.70 28.06 -11.32
C ARG A 100 4.77 26.98 -11.18
N GLY A 101 4.61 25.93 -11.98
CA GLY A 101 5.48 24.78 -11.97
C GLY A 101 5.22 23.76 -10.87
N TYR A 102 4.23 23.92 -9.99
CA TYR A 102 3.87 22.91 -8.99
C TYR A 102 2.67 22.07 -9.42
N PRO A 103 2.66 20.76 -9.13
CA PRO A 103 1.54 19.89 -9.46
C PRO A 103 0.30 20.29 -8.67
N LYS A 104 -0.83 20.41 -9.36
CA LYS A 104 -2.14 20.61 -8.73
C LYS A 104 -3.11 19.53 -9.15
N THR A 105 -3.89 19.05 -8.21
CA THR A 105 -5.11 18.33 -8.53
C THR A 105 -6.13 19.36 -9.01
N ARG A 106 -6.62 19.21 -10.24
CA ARG A 106 -7.82 19.91 -10.67
C ARG A 106 -8.79 18.85 -11.11
N SER A 107 -9.93 18.82 -10.46
CA SER A 107 -11.05 18.00 -10.89
C SER A 107 -11.80 18.73 -11.99
N GLU A 108 -12.00 18.07 -13.12
CA GLU A 108 -12.91 18.54 -14.16
C GLU A 108 -14.30 17.93 -13.94
N ALA A 109 -15.35 18.69 -14.25
CA ALA A 109 -16.74 18.35 -13.91
C ALA A 109 -17.29 17.05 -14.52
N THR A 110 -16.53 16.38 -15.40
CA THR A 110 -16.94 15.14 -16.09
C THR A 110 -16.02 13.95 -15.86
N THR A 111 -14.78 14.16 -15.42
CA THR A 111 -13.85 13.11 -15.00
C THR A 111 -12.86 13.71 -14.00
N PRO A 112 -12.89 13.33 -12.72
CA PRO A 112 -11.88 13.79 -11.78
C PRO A 112 -10.49 13.31 -12.27
N THR A 113 -9.62 14.26 -12.64
CA THR A 113 -8.19 14.03 -12.93
C THR A 113 -7.34 14.08 -11.66
N ALA A 114 -7.96 13.83 -10.50
CA ALA A 114 -7.27 13.72 -9.22
C ALA A 114 -6.55 12.37 -9.18
N TYR A 115 -5.29 12.36 -9.61
CA TYR A 115 -4.45 11.17 -9.58
C TYR A 115 -3.04 11.49 -9.09
N PHE A 116 -2.80 12.60 -8.37
CA PHE A 116 -1.43 13.02 -8.04
C PHE A 116 -0.63 11.86 -7.45
N ILE A 117 -1.18 11.24 -6.40
CA ILE A 117 -0.51 10.19 -5.66
C ILE A 117 -0.39 8.91 -6.48
N GLU A 118 -1.44 8.48 -7.19
CA GLU A 118 -1.37 7.24 -7.99
C GLU A 118 -0.40 7.36 -9.16
N THR A 119 -0.37 8.54 -9.78
CA THR A 119 0.50 8.87 -10.92
C THR A 119 1.97 8.76 -10.53
N PHE A 120 2.34 9.18 -9.31
CA PHE A 120 3.76 9.35 -8.96
C PHE A 120 4.27 8.40 -7.87
N LEU A 121 3.40 7.75 -7.08
CA LEU A 121 3.83 6.84 -6.00
C LEU A 121 3.68 5.36 -6.36
N GLU A 122 3.18 5.02 -7.56
CA GLU A 122 3.13 3.65 -8.10
C GLU A 122 2.55 2.61 -7.13
N LEU A 123 1.44 2.95 -6.45
CA LEU A 123 0.83 2.13 -5.39
C LEU A 123 0.17 0.82 -5.88
N GLY A 124 0.13 0.58 -7.19
CA GLY A 124 -0.53 -0.56 -7.82
C GLY A 124 -2.01 -0.31 -8.10
N VAL A 125 -2.82 -1.38 -8.06
CA VAL A 125 -4.26 -1.31 -8.35
C VAL A 125 -5.05 -1.14 -7.04
N PRO A 126 -5.92 -0.11 -6.92
CA PRO A 126 -6.74 0.06 -5.73
C PRO A 126 -7.79 -1.05 -5.62
N VAL A 127 -8.10 -1.43 -4.38
CA VAL A 127 -9.14 -2.40 -4.03
C VAL A 127 -10.53 -1.79 -4.18
N ASP A 128 -10.67 -0.51 -3.82
CA ASP A 128 -11.91 0.25 -3.92
C ASP A 128 -11.62 1.69 -4.32
N VAL A 129 -12.53 2.29 -5.11
CA VAL A 129 -12.43 3.67 -5.56
C VAL A 129 -13.80 4.33 -5.45
N ILE A 130 -13.88 5.38 -4.64
CA ILE A 130 -15.06 6.23 -4.48
C ILE A 130 -14.69 7.60 -5.05
N GLN A 131 -15.41 8.04 -6.08
CA GLN A 131 -15.11 9.31 -6.75
C GLN A 131 -16.37 10.08 -7.15
N ASN A 132 -16.25 11.41 -7.15
CA ASN A 132 -17.25 12.33 -7.68
C ASN A 132 -16.55 13.45 -8.47
N ASN A 133 -17.27 14.51 -8.83
CA ASN A 133 -16.76 15.60 -9.66
C ASN A 133 -15.71 16.50 -8.97
N THR A 134 -15.43 16.32 -7.68
CA THR A 134 -14.53 17.18 -6.90
C THR A 134 -13.52 16.39 -6.07
N THR A 135 -13.86 15.17 -5.68
CA THR A 135 -13.06 14.34 -4.77
C THR A 135 -12.89 12.93 -5.30
N ARG A 136 -11.77 12.31 -4.93
CA ARG A 136 -11.49 10.91 -5.17
C ARG A 136 -10.86 10.29 -3.93
N THR A 137 -11.35 9.11 -3.57
CA THR A 137 -10.81 8.27 -2.50
C THR A 137 -10.50 6.91 -3.10
N ALA A 138 -9.25 6.45 -2.98
CA ALA A 138 -8.81 5.13 -3.42
C ALA A 138 -8.19 4.36 -2.26
N THR A 139 -8.56 3.09 -2.11
CA THR A 139 -8.13 2.25 -0.99
C THR A 139 -7.19 1.15 -1.48
N TYR A 140 -6.03 1.04 -0.84
CA TYR A 140 -4.94 0.09 -1.09
C TYR A 140 -4.70 -0.75 0.16
N ALA A 141 -5.48 -1.82 0.31
CA ALA A 141 -5.51 -2.62 1.54
C ALA A 141 -5.82 -1.76 2.78
N GLU A 142 -4.82 -1.43 3.60
CA GLU A 142 -4.97 -0.61 4.81
C GLU A 142 -4.67 0.88 4.59
N ILE A 143 -4.11 1.24 3.43
CA ILE A 143 -3.80 2.62 3.06
C ILE A 143 -4.94 3.20 2.25
N THR A 144 -5.32 4.43 2.54
CA THR A 144 -6.26 5.21 1.76
C THR A 144 -5.54 6.42 1.18
N VAL A 145 -5.89 6.75 -0.06
CA VAL A 145 -5.52 7.97 -0.75
C VAL A 145 -6.77 8.81 -0.92
N TYR A 146 -6.72 10.05 -0.47
CA TYR A 146 -7.80 11.03 -0.66
C TYR A 146 -7.25 12.23 -1.42
N GLU A 147 -7.95 12.64 -2.48
CA GLU A 147 -7.56 13.78 -3.30
C GLU A 147 -8.79 14.64 -3.62
N ASP A 148 -8.63 15.94 -3.41
CA ASP A 148 -9.54 16.98 -3.89
C ASP A 148 -8.73 18.11 -4.55
N ASN A 149 -9.36 19.22 -4.94
CA ASN A 149 -8.68 20.33 -5.63
C ASN A 149 -7.63 21.08 -4.78
N ILE A 150 -7.59 20.85 -3.47
CA ILE A 150 -6.75 21.58 -2.52
C ILE A 150 -5.79 20.63 -1.81
N TYR A 151 -6.17 19.38 -1.55
CA TYR A 151 -5.40 18.43 -0.75
C TYR A 151 -5.25 17.09 -1.46
N SER A 152 -4.02 16.56 -1.39
CA SER A 152 -3.72 15.15 -1.62
C SER A 152 -3.22 14.54 -0.31
N ARG A 153 -3.87 13.48 0.17
CA ARG A 153 -3.56 12.79 1.42
C ARG A 153 -3.35 11.31 1.16
N ILE A 154 -2.39 10.72 1.87
CA ILE A 154 -2.12 9.29 1.87
C ILE A 154 -1.81 8.82 3.28
N GLY A 155 -2.44 7.74 3.71
CA GLY A 155 -2.24 7.24 5.07
C GLY A 155 -3.16 6.11 5.47
N TYR A 156 -3.14 5.76 6.75
CA TYR A 156 -4.03 4.78 7.35
C TYR A 156 -5.32 5.45 7.82
N GLY A 157 -6.45 4.94 7.35
CA GLY A 157 -7.77 5.49 7.67
C GLY A 157 -8.77 5.27 6.56
N THR A 158 -9.88 6.00 6.62
CA THR A 158 -10.99 5.93 5.65
C THR A 158 -11.45 7.32 5.22
N GLY A 159 -12.08 7.41 4.05
CA GLY A 159 -12.70 8.65 3.58
C GLY A 159 -11.68 9.74 3.26
N ASP A 160 -11.77 10.87 3.94
CA ASP A 160 -10.96 12.09 3.71
C ASP A 160 -9.71 12.19 4.58
N LEU A 161 -9.47 11.19 5.44
CA LEU A 161 -8.32 11.12 6.35
C LEU A 161 -8.22 12.32 7.31
N LEU A 162 -9.34 12.85 7.81
CA LEU A 162 -9.31 13.98 8.76
C LEU A 162 -9.53 13.59 10.24
N ASN A 163 -10.17 12.46 10.51
CA ASN A 163 -10.62 12.11 11.87
C ASN A 163 -9.75 10.99 12.49
N ASP A 164 -8.84 11.35 13.40
CA ASP A 164 -7.98 10.42 14.16
C ASP A 164 -7.24 9.39 13.29
N THR A 165 -6.69 9.86 12.17
CA THR A 165 -5.97 9.04 11.18
C THR A 165 -4.49 9.42 11.08
N CYS A 166 -3.69 8.49 10.57
CA CYS A 166 -2.25 8.61 10.36
C CYS A 166 -1.99 8.90 8.88
N TYR A 167 -1.65 10.14 8.50
CA TYR A 167 -1.53 10.51 7.08
C TYR A 167 -0.49 11.60 6.81
N ALA A 168 0.05 11.56 5.59
CA ALA A 168 0.83 12.61 4.99
C ALA A 168 -0.07 13.42 4.05
N GLU A 169 0.11 14.73 4.04
CA GLU A 169 -0.71 15.67 3.27
C GLU A 169 0.18 16.58 2.43
N TYR A 170 -0.24 16.75 1.18
CA TYR A 170 0.24 17.76 0.27
C TYR A 170 -0.89 18.72 -0.06
N GLN A 171 -0.70 20.01 0.24
CA GLN A 171 -1.66 21.05 -0.10
C GLN A 171 -1.25 21.74 -1.42
N HIS A 172 -2.14 21.68 -2.40
CA HIS A 172 -2.03 22.39 -3.67
C HIS A 172 -2.35 23.87 -3.45
N THR A 173 -1.33 24.70 -3.34
CA THR A 173 -1.51 26.17 -3.32
C THR A 173 -0.71 26.85 -4.41
N ILE A 174 -1.14 28.07 -4.76
CA ILE A 174 -0.50 28.90 -5.79
C ILE A 174 0.67 29.74 -5.27
N GLU A 175 0.86 29.82 -3.94
CA GLU A 175 1.88 30.67 -3.32
C GLU A 175 3.02 29.84 -2.72
N THR A 176 2.69 28.92 -1.82
CA THR A 176 3.69 28.11 -1.09
C THR A 176 3.21 26.67 -0.94
N GLN A 177 4.05 25.72 -1.32
CA GLN A 177 3.71 24.31 -1.17
C GLN A 177 3.80 23.93 0.30
N VAL A 178 2.67 23.47 0.85
CA VAL A 178 2.59 23.05 2.26
C VAL A 178 2.51 21.54 2.30
N PHE A 179 3.34 20.95 3.16
CA PHE A 179 3.32 19.53 3.44
C PHE A 179 3.10 19.36 4.93
N SER A 180 2.06 18.62 5.30
CA SER A 180 1.71 18.33 6.68
C SER A 180 1.79 16.82 6.94
N LEU A 181 2.00 16.47 8.19
CA LEU A 181 2.07 15.10 8.63
C LEU A 181 1.28 14.97 9.94
N LYS A 182 0.39 13.98 10.00
CA LYS A 182 -0.38 13.62 11.18
C LYS A 182 -0.04 12.19 11.57
N THR A 183 0.50 12.01 12.77
CA THR A 183 0.88 10.69 13.30
C THR A 183 0.11 10.25 14.54
N ASP A 184 -0.84 11.06 15.01
CA ASP A 184 -1.51 10.80 16.29
C ASP A 184 -2.52 9.64 16.23
N GLY A 185 -2.93 9.22 15.03
CA GLY A 185 -3.81 8.08 14.77
C GLY A 185 -3.10 6.86 14.19
N CYS A 186 -1.76 6.81 14.29
CA CYS A 186 -1.00 5.57 14.11
C CYS A 186 -1.02 4.86 15.48
#